data_AF-X1P8T9-F1
#
_entry.id   AF-X1P8T9-F1
#
_cell.length_a   1.000
_cell.length_b   1.000
_cell.length_c   1.000
_cell.angle_alpha   90.00
_cell.angle_beta   90.00
_cell.angle_gamma   90.00
#
_symmetry.space_group_name_H-M   'P 1'
#
loop_
_entity.id
_entity.type
_entity.pdbx_description
1 polymer ?
#
loop_
_entity_poly.entity_id
_entity_poly.type
_entity_poly.pdbx_seq_one_letter_code
_entity_poly.pdbx_strand_id
1 'polypeptide(L)'
;GYWLVKILDRQQEPEQVHIQAILLGGEKEAQDVRARLETGEDFAALAQELSQHEATRESGGDFDWLSLEDVAPGSAFAAWADIFELETGVISEPIRDDTAVTTGGYWLVKVLDKEDNKQISADDRSLLKANALNEWVLSLWYDPGNEVTDYLTDEMREWAIAKATEG
;
A
#
# COMPACT_ATOMS: atom_id res chain seq x y z
N GLY A 1 -10.16 0.22 -38.48
CA GLY A 1 -9.40 -1.05 -38.32
C GLY A 1 -8.98 -1.16 -36.87
N TYR A 2 -8.97 -2.36 -36.31
CA TYR A 2 -8.65 -2.59 -34.89
C TYR A 2 -7.24 -3.18 -34.76
N TRP A 3 -6.52 -2.78 -33.71
CA TRP A 3 -5.18 -3.26 -33.41
C TRP A 3 -5.22 -4.28 -32.26
N LEU A 4 -4.39 -5.31 -32.37
CA LEU A 4 -4.11 -6.28 -31.31
C LEU A 4 -2.70 -6.01 -30.80
N VAL A 5 -2.55 -5.79 -29.49
CA VAL A 5 -1.24 -5.54 -28.85
C VAL A 5 -0.95 -6.68 -27.89
N LYS A 6 0.26 -7.24 -27.98
CA LYS A 6 0.80 -8.22 -27.03
C LYS A 6 1.77 -7.50 -26.10
N ILE A 7 1.43 -7.41 -24.83
CA ILE A 7 2.37 -6.95 -23.79
C ILE A 7 3.42 -8.05 -23.63
N LEU A 8 4.70 -7.71 -23.83
CA LEU A 8 5.80 -8.67 -23.84
C LEU A 8 6.45 -8.85 -22.47
N ASP A 9 6.42 -7.81 -21.64
CA ASP A 9 6.85 -7.86 -20.24
C ASP A 9 6.23 -6.66 -19.51
N ARG A 10 5.94 -6.83 -18.22
CA ARG A 10 5.50 -5.77 -17.31
C ARG A 10 6.28 -5.96 -16.01
N GLN A 11 7.46 -5.37 -15.94
CA GLN A 11 8.27 -5.33 -14.73
C GLN A 11 7.62 -4.32 -13.77
N GLN A 12 6.82 -4.80 -12.84
CA GLN A 12 6.49 -4.07 -11.62
C GLN A 12 7.45 -4.61 -10.56
N GLU A 13 8.30 -3.75 -10.01
CA GLU A 13 9.06 -4.13 -8.83
C GLU A 13 8.07 -4.32 -7.68
N PRO A 14 8.14 -5.44 -6.94
CA PRO A 14 7.15 -5.76 -5.91
C PRO A 14 7.20 -4.72 -4.79
N GLU A 15 6.05 -4.48 -4.15
CA GLU A 15 5.98 -3.70 -2.92
C GLU A 15 6.91 -4.33 -1.87
N GLN A 16 7.71 -3.50 -1.19
CA GLN A 16 8.67 -3.95 -0.17
C GLN A 16 8.44 -3.22 1.15
N VAL A 17 8.62 -3.95 2.25
CA VAL A 17 8.48 -3.43 3.61
C VAL A 17 9.71 -3.80 4.44
N HIS A 18 10.28 -2.82 5.14
CA HIS A 18 11.34 -3.08 6.12
C HIS A 18 10.69 -3.31 7.48
N ILE A 19 10.95 -4.45 8.10
CA ILE A 19 10.27 -4.83 9.34
C ILE A 19 11.24 -5.32 10.42
N GLN A 20 10.75 -5.23 11.66
CA GLN A 20 11.28 -6.00 12.79
C GLN A 20 10.23 -6.97 13.30
N ALA A 21 10.64 -8.16 13.72
CA ALA A 21 9.74 -9.14 14.31
C ALA A 21 10.35 -9.90 15.51
N ILE A 22 9.48 -10.23 16.47
CA ILE A 22 9.81 -11.01 17.67
C ILE A 22 8.95 -12.28 17.63
N LEU A 23 9.58 -13.45 17.74
CA LEU A 23 8.89 -14.72 17.90
C LEU A 23 8.79 -15.08 19.38
N LEU A 24 7.58 -15.32 19.88
CA LEU A 24 7.31 -15.62 21.29
C LEU A 24 6.59 -16.96 21.44
N GLY A 25 6.73 -17.60 22.60
CA GLY A 25 6.26 -18.97 22.82
C GLY A 25 4.76 -19.09 23.07
N GLY A 26 4.05 -17.97 23.24
CA GLY A 26 2.62 -17.99 23.51
C GLY A 26 1.94 -16.63 23.35
N GLU A 27 0.62 -16.68 23.19
CA GLU A 27 -0.23 -15.50 22.95
C GLU A 27 -0.12 -14.50 24.09
N LYS A 28 -0.18 -15.00 25.33
CA LYS A 28 -0.10 -14.16 26.53
C LYS A 28 1.24 -13.44 26.63
N GLU A 29 2.33 -14.13 26.33
CA GLU A 29 3.67 -13.54 26.30
C GLU A 29 3.75 -12.46 25.22
N ALA A 30 3.20 -12.71 24.03
CA ALA A 30 3.12 -11.72 22.96
C ALA A 30 2.29 -10.49 23.34
N GLN A 31 1.16 -10.66 24.02
CA GLN A 31 0.38 -9.53 24.51
C GLN A 31 1.14 -8.72 25.57
N ASP A 32 1.81 -9.39 26.50
CA ASP A 32 2.59 -8.74 27.55
C ASP A 32 3.79 -7.95 26.96
N VAL A 33 4.49 -8.51 25.95
CA VAL A 33 5.58 -7.82 25.23
C VAL A 33 5.06 -6.67 24.37
N ARG A 34 3.91 -6.83 23.71
CA ARG A 34 3.29 -5.74 22.95
C ARG A 34 2.96 -4.55 23.84
N ALA A 35 2.38 -4.78 25.01
CA ALA A 35 2.08 -3.72 25.96
C ALA A 35 3.35 -2.96 26.40
N ARG A 36 4.47 -3.66 26.59
CA ARG A 36 5.78 -3.05 26.89
C ARG A 36 6.26 -2.16 25.74
N LEU A 37 6.17 -2.64 24.51
CA LEU A 37 6.53 -1.87 23.32
C LEU A 37 5.65 -0.60 23.15
N GLU A 38 4.35 -0.70 23.45
CA GLU A 38 3.43 0.45 23.43
C GLU A 38 3.76 1.50 24.50
N THR A 39 4.40 1.09 25.62
CA THR A 39 4.91 2.03 26.62
C THR A 39 6.24 2.70 26.25
N GLY A 40 6.80 2.37 25.08
CA GLY A 40 8.02 2.98 24.53
C GLY A 40 9.31 2.23 24.85
N GLU A 41 9.22 0.95 25.25
CA GLU A 41 10.41 0.11 25.38
C GLU A 41 11.04 -0.21 24.01
N ASP A 42 12.35 -0.42 23.98
CA ASP A 42 13.10 -0.64 22.75
C ASP A 42 12.81 -2.02 22.14
N PHE A 43 12.44 -2.02 20.86
CA PHE A 43 12.07 -3.26 20.15
C PHE A 43 13.27 -4.19 19.98
N ALA A 44 14.43 -3.65 19.65
CA ALA A 44 15.63 -4.46 19.43
C ALA A 44 16.12 -5.12 20.72
N ALA A 45 16.04 -4.42 21.86
CA ALA A 45 16.36 -4.97 23.17
C ALA A 45 15.43 -6.13 23.54
N LEU A 46 14.11 -5.95 23.36
CA LEU A 46 13.12 -7.01 23.63
C LEU A 46 13.28 -8.20 22.69
N ALA A 47 13.61 -7.94 21.42
CA ALA A 47 13.91 -9.00 20.46
C ALA A 47 15.14 -9.80 20.90
N GLN A 48 16.23 -9.16 21.31
CA GLN A 48 17.45 -9.83 21.78
C GLN A 48 17.21 -10.68 23.04
N GLU A 49 16.38 -10.17 23.95
CA GLU A 49 16.06 -10.80 25.24
C GLU A 49 15.09 -11.98 25.09
N LEU A 50 14.01 -11.82 24.31
CA LEU A 50 12.85 -12.72 24.36
C LEU A 50 12.57 -13.46 23.06
N SER A 51 13.09 -13.01 21.91
CA SER A 51 12.78 -13.64 20.62
C SER A 51 13.32 -15.07 20.58
N GLN A 52 12.47 -16.01 20.21
CA GLN A 52 12.85 -17.40 19.94
C GLN A 52 13.44 -17.58 18.53
N HIS A 53 13.38 -16.54 17.69
CA HIS A 53 13.94 -16.59 16.34
C HIS A 53 15.43 -16.27 16.35
N GLU A 54 16.27 -17.30 16.51
CA GLU A 54 17.72 -17.18 16.66
C GLU A 54 18.40 -16.36 15.55
N ALA A 55 17.93 -16.47 14.31
CA ALA A 55 18.57 -15.84 13.15
C ALA A 55 18.51 -14.31 13.18
N THR A 56 17.45 -13.72 13.74
CA THR A 56 17.29 -12.25 13.83
C THR A 56 17.40 -11.72 15.26
N ARG A 57 17.40 -12.60 16.27
CA ARG A 57 17.49 -12.24 17.70
C ARG A 57 18.62 -11.25 17.98
N GLU A 58 19.84 -11.57 17.57
CA GLU A 58 21.02 -10.70 17.81
C GLU A 58 20.95 -9.37 17.04
N SER A 59 20.29 -9.37 15.88
CA SER A 59 20.04 -8.17 15.07
C SER A 59 18.79 -7.37 15.52
N GLY A 60 18.29 -7.61 16.74
CA GLY A 60 17.14 -6.87 17.25
C GLY A 60 15.83 -7.22 16.53
N GLY A 61 15.73 -8.41 15.97
CA GLY A 61 14.56 -8.87 15.22
C GLY A 61 14.44 -8.28 13.82
N ASP A 62 15.49 -7.65 13.29
CA ASP A 62 15.48 -7.07 11.94
C ASP A 62 15.43 -8.15 10.85
N PHE A 63 14.44 -8.07 9.97
CA PHE A 63 14.26 -8.95 8.80
C PHE A 63 14.63 -8.28 7.48
N ASP A 64 15.16 -7.05 7.53
CA ASP A 64 15.47 -6.24 6.35
C ASP A 64 14.21 -6.03 5.49
N TRP A 65 14.40 -5.72 4.21
CA TRP A 65 13.31 -5.59 3.24
C TRP A 65 12.70 -6.93 2.86
N LEU A 66 11.39 -7.07 3.10
CA LEU A 66 10.57 -8.19 2.65
C LEU A 66 9.64 -7.75 1.52
N SER A 67 9.53 -8.61 0.51
CA SER A 67 8.59 -8.46 -0.60
C SER A 67 7.34 -9.33 -0.41
N LEU A 68 6.31 -9.08 -1.21
CA LEU A 68 5.09 -9.91 -1.21
C LEU A 68 5.38 -11.40 -1.49
N GLU A 69 6.46 -11.70 -2.21
CA GLU A 69 6.88 -13.07 -2.52
C GLU A 69 7.43 -13.80 -1.29
N ASP A 70 8.07 -13.06 -0.37
CA ASP A 70 8.65 -13.61 0.88
C ASP A 70 7.58 -14.03 1.88
N VAL A 71 6.38 -13.43 1.79
CA VAL A 71 5.19 -13.75 2.60
C VAL A 71 4.10 -14.47 1.80
N ALA A 72 4.43 -14.97 0.60
CA ALA A 72 3.45 -15.65 -0.25
C ALA A 72 2.96 -16.96 0.38
N PRO A 73 1.76 -17.47 0.00
CA PRO A 73 1.28 -18.76 0.46
C PRO A 73 2.30 -19.88 0.21
N GLY A 74 2.68 -20.60 1.28
CA GLY A 74 3.69 -21.66 1.23
C GLY A 74 5.11 -21.22 1.60
N SER A 75 5.35 -19.93 1.83
CA SER A 75 6.56 -19.41 2.46
C SER A 75 6.56 -19.66 3.99
N ALA A 76 7.71 -19.44 4.62
CA ALA A 76 7.83 -19.48 6.08
C ALA A 76 7.09 -18.34 6.79
N PHE A 77 6.77 -17.25 6.08
CA PHE A 77 6.14 -16.05 6.63
C PHE A 77 4.76 -15.78 6.03
N ALA A 78 4.08 -16.82 5.54
CA ALA A 78 2.76 -16.69 4.90
C ALA A 78 1.70 -16.04 5.79
N ALA A 79 1.84 -16.16 7.11
CA ALA A 79 0.96 -15.52 8.09
C ALA A 79 1.12 -13.98 8.15
N TRP A 80 2.16 -13.42 7.51
CA TRP A 80 2.46 -12.00 7.53
C TRP A 80 1.94 -11.25 6.31
N ALA A 81 1.06 -11.85 5.49
CA ALA A 81 0.50 -11.17 4.31
C ALA A 81 -0.11 -9.79 4.64
N ASP A 82 -0.70 -9.65 5.82
CA ASP A 82 -1.39 -8.42 6.25
C ASP A 82 -0.43 -7.31 6.73
N ILE A 83 0.89 -7.57 6.87
CA ILE A 83 1.85 -6.53 7.32
C ILE A 83 1.96 -5.38 6.31
N PHE A 84 1.68 -5.67 5.03
CA PHE A 84 1.65 -4.67 3.95
C PHE A 84 0.49 -3.68 4.14
N GLU A 85 -0.52 -4.00 4.93
CA GLU A 85 -1.64 -3.11 5.25
C GLU A 85 -1.37 -2.24 6.49
N LEU A 86 -0.40 -2.61 7.35
CA LEU A 86 -0.11 -1.91 8.61
C LEU A 86 0.60 -0.58 8.39
N GLU A 87 0.25 0.47 9.13
CA GLU A 87 0.98 1.74 9.05
C GLU A 87 2.43 1.63 9.58
N THR A 88 3.35 2.41 9.01
CA THR A 88 4.74 2.50 9.50
C THR A 88 4.77 2.94 10.95
N GLY A 89 5.54 2.23 11.78
CA GLY A 89 5.69 2.48 13.21
C GLY A 89 4.67 1.77 14.09
N VAL A 90 3.61 1.19 13.52
CA VAL A 90 2.60 0.42 14.25
C VAL A 90 3.08 -1.01 14.48
N ILE A 91 2.77 -1.54 15.67
CA ILE A 91 3.04 -2.92 16.05
C ILE A 91 1.78 -3.74 15.77
N SER A 92 1.93 -4.89 15.13
CA SER A 92 0.84 -5.80 14.82
C SER A 92 0.21 -6.40 16.08
N GLU A 93 -1.01 -6.89 15.95
CA GLU A 93 -1.52 -7.88 16.90
C GLU A 93 -0.66 -9.17 16.85
N PRO A 94 -0.65 -10.00 17.90
CA PRO A 94 0.06 -11.27 17.90
C PRO A 94 -0.39 -12.18 16.73
N ILE A 95 0.50 -12.40 15.77
CA ILE A 95 0.24 -13.23 14.60
C ILE A 95 0.64 -14.65 14.94
N ARG A 96 -0.34 -15.55 15.02
CA ARG A 96 -0.07 -16.97 15.27
C ARG A 96 0.63 -17.60 14.06
N ASP A 97 1.74 -18.28 14.31
CA ASP A 97 2.46 -19.07 13.31
C ASP A 97 2.32 -20.56 13.62
N ASP A 98 1.74 -21.28 12.67
CA ASP A 98 1.54 -22.72 12.69
C ASP A 98 2.30 -23.44 11.58
N THR A 99 3.28 -22.77 10.97
CA THR A 99 4.14 -23.38 9.97
C THR A 99 5.06 -24.43 10.61
N ALA A 100 5.44 -25.45 9.84
CA ALA A 100 6.29 -26.54 10.32
C ALA A 100 7.74 -26.13 10.63
N VAL A 101 8.12 -24.90 10.25
CA VAL A 101 9.50 -24.37 10.35
C VAL A 101 9.70 -23.67 11.69
N THR A 102 8.65 -23.10 12.27
CA THR A 102 8.63 -22.54 13.61
C THR A 102 7.93 -23.51 14.55
N THR A 103 8.47 -23.73 15.74
CA THR A 103 7.87 -24.69 16.69
C THR A 103 6.70 -24.03 17.43
N GLY A 104 5.69 -23.54 16.69
CA GLY A 104 4.47 -22.93 17.21
C GLY A 104 4.73 -21.70 18.09
N GLY A 105 4.56 -20.50 17.54
CA GLY A 105 4.77 -19.26 18.28
C GLY A 105 3.89 -18.13 17.78
N TYR A 106 3.95 -17.01 18.50
CA TYR A 106 3.26 -15.77 18.12
C TYR A 106 4.29 -14.74 17.72
N TRP A 107 4.09 -14.13 16.55
CA TRP A 107 4.90 -13.05 16.06
C TRP A 107 4.32 -11.70 16.45
N LEU A 108 5.18 -10.80 16.91
CA LEU A 108 4.91 -9.37 16.91
C LEU A 108 5.75 -8.75 15.80
N VAL A 109 5.11 -8.07 14.86
CA VAL A 109 5.77 -7.43 13.74
C VAL A 109 5.60 -5.91 13.85
N LYS A 110 6.66 -5.16 13.56
CA LYS A 110 6.63 -3.71 13.44
C LYS A 110 7.17 -3.31 12.07
N VAL A 111 6.37 -2.54 11.33
CA VAL A 111 6.81 -1.98 10.05
C VAL A 111 7.66 -0.75 10.34
N LEU A 112 8.91 -0.74 9.90
CA LEU A 112 9.82 0.40 10.03
C LEU A 112 9.67 1.37 8.87
N ASP A 113 9.62 0.83 7.65
CA ASP A 113 9.50 1.62 6.44
C ASP A 113 8.78 0.83 5.35
N LYS A 114 8.25 1.55 4.36
CA LYS A 114 7.58 0.96 3.19
C LYS A 114 8.11 1.62 1.93
N GLU A 115 8.64 0.80 1.04
CA GLU A 115 8.95 1.20 -0.31
C GLU A 115 7.78 0.81 -1.20
N ASP A 116 6.80 1.72 -1.22
CA ASP A 116 5.63 1.59 -2.07
C ASP A 116 6.06 1.98 -3.49
N ASN A 117 6.66 1.04 -4.23
CA ASN A 117 7.10 1.25 -5.61
C ASN A 117 5.91 1.27 -6.59
N LYS A 118 4.76 1.82 -6.14
CA LYS A 118 3.76 2.45 -6.99
C LYS A 118 4.44 3.65 -7.68
N GLN A 119 5.34 3.38 -8.62
CA GLN A 119 5.52 4.28 -9.74
C GLN A 119 4.13 4.39 -10.36
N ILE A 120 3.44 5.49 -10.06
CA ILE A 120 2.27 5.90 -10.82
C ILE A 120 2.77 5.91 -12.27
N SER A 121 2.38 4.89 -13.04
CA SER A 121 2.77 4.82 -14.44
C SER A 121 2.32 6.11 -15.12
N ALA A 122 2.97 6.52 -16.22
CA ALA A 122 2.53 7.71 -16.93
C ALA A 122 1.02 7.64 -17.30
N ASP A 123 0.51 6.42 -17.49
CA ASP A 123 -0.90 6.12 -17.73
C ASP A 123 -1.75 6.32 -16.45
N ASP A 124 -1.32 5.80 -15.30
CA ASP A 124 -2.02 6.01 -14.02
C ASP A 124 -2.00 7.48 -13.57
N ARG A 125 -0.93 8.22 -13.89
CA ARG A 125 -0.82 9.66 -13.60
C ARG A 125 -1.80 10.44 -14.45
N SER A 126 -1.96 10.03 -15.71
CA SER A 126 -2.92 10.62 -16.62
C SER A 126 -4.35 10.31 -16.18
N LEU A 127 -4.62 9.10 -15.69
CA LEU A 127 -5.90 8.70 -15.13
C LEU A 127 -6.24 9.50 -13.86
N LEU A 128 -5.30 9.64 -12.93
CA LEU A 128 -5.50 10.40 -11.69
C LEU A 128 -5.70 11.90 -11.97
N LYS A 129 -4.97 12.48 -12.93
CA LYS A 129 -5.19 13.86 -13.40
C LYS A 129 -6.55 14.02 -14.06
N ALA A 130 -6.97 13.06 -14.88
CA ALA A 130 -8.27 13.08 -15.54
C ALA A 130 -9.40 12.98 -14.51
N ASN A 131 -9.27 12.11 -13.51
CA ASN A 131 -10.25 11.97 -12.43
C ASN A 131 -10.30 13.25 -11.57
N ALA A 132 -9.16 13.80 -11.15
CA ALA A 132 -9.13 15.05 -10.39
C ALA A 132 -9.71 16.24 -11.18
N LEU A 133 -9.43 16.31 -12.48
CA LEU A 133 -10.02 17.32 -13.38
C LEU A 133 -11.53 17.11 -13.51
N ASN A 134 -12.00 15.87 -13.68
CA ASN A 134 -13.41 15.56 -13.81
C ASN A 134 -14.18 15.91 -12.52
N GLU A 135 -13.67 15.51 -11.35
CA GLU A 135 -14.24 15.88 -10.05
C GLU A 135 -14.30 17.40 -9.88
N TRP A 136 -13.24 18.11 -10.27
CA TRP A 136 -13.23 19.57 -10.26
C TRP A 136 -14.25 20.19 -11.23
N VAL A 137 -14.35 19.70 -12.47
CA VAL A 137 -15.36 20.19 -13.45
C VAL A 137 -16.78 19.92 -12.96
N LEU A 138 -17.06 18.72 -12.45
CA LEU A 138 -18.38 18.39 -11.90
C LEU A 138 -18.70 19.29 -10.71
N SER A 139 -17.73 19.59 -9.85
CA SER A 139 -17.93 20.54 -8.74
C SER A 139 -18.36 21.92 -9.22
N LEU A 140 -17.85 22.39 -10.36
CA LEU A 140 -18.24 23.69 -10.93
C LEU A 140 -19.63 23.64 -11.59
N TRP A 141 -20.02 22.53 -12.20
CA TRP A 141 -21.33 22.38 -12.84
C TRP A 141 -22.48 22.21 -11.85
N TYR A 142 -22.21 21.58 -10.71
CA TYR A 142 -23.21 21.37 -9.66
C TYR A 142 -23.17 22.43 -8.55
N ASP A 143 -22.29 23.42 -8.64
CA ASP A 143 -22.32 24.59 -7.75
C ASP A 143 -23.52 25.49 -8.12
N PRO A 144 -24.56 25.60 -7.26
CA PRO A 144 -25.72 26.44 -7.53
C PRO A 144 -25.40 27.95 -7.55
N GLY A 145 -24.18 28.35 -7.17
CA GLY A 145 -23.67 29.72 -7.27
C GLY A 145 -22.95 30.06 -8.58
N ASN A 146 -22.71 29.08 -9.47
CA ASN A 146 -22.07 29.33 -10.77
C ASN A 146 -23.11 29.71 -11.83
N GLU A 147 -23.14 30.99 -12.22
CA GLU A 147 -23.90 31.45 -13.38
C GLU A 147 -23.10 31.26 -14.68
N VAL A 148 -23.50 30.30 -15.50
CA VAL A 148 -22.97 30.18 -16.88
C VAL A 148 -23.66 31.24 -17.75
N THR A 149 -23.00 32.38 -17.96
CA THR A 149 -23.44 33.36 -18.95
C THR A 149 -23.02 32.90 -20.35
N ASP A 150 -23.98 32.46 -21.16
CA ASP A 150 -23.74 32.13 -22.57
C ASP A 150 -23.71 33.43 -23.40
N TYR A 151 -22.57 33.69 -24.04
CA TYR A 151 -22.38 34.85 -24.93
C TYR A 151 -22.65 34.52 -26.39
N LEU A 152 -23.00 33.26 -26.72
CA LEU A 152 -23.40 32.88 -28.06
C LEU A 152 -24.86 33.29 -28.28
N THR A 153 -25.05 34.37 -29.03
CA THR A 153 -26.37 34.71 -29.54
C THR A 153 -26.80 33.68 -30.59
N ASP A 154 -28.12 33.52 -30.78
CA ASP A 154 -28.65 32.59 -31.78
C ASP A 154 -28.14 32.94 -33.20
N GLU A 155 -27.93 34.22 -33.48
CA GLU A 155 -27.36 34.70 -34.74
C GLU A 155 -25.90 34.23 -34.95
N MET A 156 -25.10 34.18 -33.89
CA MET A 156 -23.72 33.67 -33.93
C MET A 156 -23.68 32.14 -34.11
N ARG A 157 -24.66 31.41 -33.56
CA ARG A 157 -24.78 29.96 -33.77
C ARG A 157 -25.23 29.64 -35.19
N GLU A 158 -26.22 30.35 -35.72
CA GLU A 158 -26.71 30.17 -37.08
C GLU A 158 -25.63 30.49 -38.13
N TRP A 159 -24.86 31.57 -37.91
CA TRP A 159 -23.71 31.89 -38.76
C TRP A 159 -22.67 30.77 -38.81
N ALA A 160 -22.33 30.18 -37.66
CA ALA A 160 -21.34 29.10 -37.58
C ALA A 160 -21.82 27.81 -38.28
N ILE A 161 -23.11 27.47 -38.16
CA ILE A 161 -23.71 26.31 -38.84
C ILE A 161 -23.72 26.50 -40.37
N ALA A 162 -24.07 27.70 -40.83
CA ALA A 162 -24.09 28.01 -42.25
C ALA A 162 -22.69 27.96 -42.87
N LYS A 163 -21.66 28.47 -42.17
CA LYS A 163 -20.27 28.40 -42.66
C LYS A 163 -19.70 26.99 -42.70
N ALA A 164 -20.15 26.10 -41.82
CA ALA A 164 -19.69 24.70 -41.78
C ALA A 164 -20.34 23.82 -42.86
N THR A 165 -21.50 24.21 -43.40
CA THR A 165 -22.26 23.44 -44.41
C THR A 165 -22.02 23.91 -45.85
N GLU A 166 -21.31 25.02 -46.06
CA GLU A 166 -20.87 25.53 -47.38
C GLU A 166 -19.56 24.90 -47.91
N GLY A 167 -19.06 23.83 -47.28
CA GLY A 167 -17.84 23.10 -47.70
C GLY A 167 -18.14 21.88 -48.56
#